data_AF-A0AAP0DV47-F1
#
_entry.id   AF-A0AAP0DV47-F1
#
_cell.length_a   1.000
_cell.length_b   1.000
_cell.length_c   1.000
_cell.angle_alpha   90.00
_cell.angle_beta   90.00
_cell.angle_gamma   90.00
#
_symmetry.space_group_name_H-M   'P 1'
#
loop_
_entity.id
_entity.type
_entity.pdbx_description
1 polymer ?
#
loop_
_entity_poly.entity_id
_entity_poly.type
_entity_poly.pdbx_seq_one_letter_code
_entity_poly.pdbx_strand_id
1 'polypeptide(L)'
;MRQIPAIVDGELKLFESHAVLIYIACAFPRVASHWYPDDIYKRAKIHSVLDWHHSFLRRGAAGLVFNTLLAPLNGIRSYPQLLSEKDRDRILSPYVKVVKWVEDTKSAISPHFEEVHGVLFESQKRIREQMATKSRKNQARSKM
;
A
#
# COMPACT_ATOMS: atom_id res chain seq x y z
N MET A 1 21.35 7.29 3.81
CA MET A 1 20.28 6.37 3.34
C MET A 1 19.84 6.80 1.94
N ARG A 2 19.46 5.88 1.04
CA ARG A 2 18.94 6.17 -0.31
C ARG A 2 17.51 5.65 -0.41
N GLN A 3 16.57 6.30 0.27
CA GLN A 3 15.18 5.89 0.40
C GLN A 3 14.24 7.06 0.09
N ILE A 4 13.01 6.74 -0.32
CA ILE A 4 11.92 7.69 -0.60
C ILE A 4 10.76 7.44 0.37
N PRO A 5 9.90 8.43 0.65
CA PRO A 5 9.90 9.80 0.11
C PRO A 5 10.82 10.77 0.87
N ALA A 6 11.17 11.87 0.20
CA ALA A 6 11.86 13.03 0.75
C ALA A 6 11.31 14.31 0.10
N ILE A 7 11.36 15.43 0.81
CA ILE A 7 10.92 16.76 0.36
C ILE A 7 12.02 17.80 0.60
N VAL A 8 12.04 18.82 -0.26
CA VAL A 8 12.83 20.04 -0.09
C VAL A 8 11.89 21.23 -0.15
N ASP A 9 11.89 22.06 0.88
CA ASP A 9 11.17 23.34 0.91
C ASP A 9 12.13 24.44 1.41
N GLY A 10 12.59 25.28 0.48
CA GLY A 10 13.68 26.22 0.71
C GLY A 10 14.96 25.50 1.19
N GLU A 11 15.40 25.84 2.40
CA GLU A 11 16.58 25.22 3.04
C GLU A 11 16.26 23.93 3.78
N LEU A 12 14.98 23.64 4.06
CA LEU A 12 14.56 22.44 4.76
C LEU A 12 14.69 21.23 3.83
N LYS A 13 15.43 20.21 4.27
CA LYS A 13 15.51 18.89 3.63
C LYS A 13 14.99 17.85 4.61
N LEU A 14 13.87 17.23 4.30
CA LEU A 14 13.18 16.31 5.20
C LEU A 14 12.90 14.98 4.51
N PHE A 15 13.14 13.88 5.22
CA PHE A 15 12.79 12.52 4.81
C PHE A 15 12.06 11.84 5.97
N GLU A 16 11.52 10.63 5.73
CA GLU A 16 10.48 9.94 6.53
C GLU A 16 9.06 10.40 6.19
N SER A 17 8.25 9.48 5.68
CA SER A 17 6.92 9.79 5.14
C SER A 17 5.98 10.42 6.18
N HIS A 18 6.00 9.96 7.44
CA HIS A 18 5.17 10.55 8.48
C HIS A 18 5.59 11.98 8.81
N ALA A 19 6.90 12.25 8.90
CA ALA A 19 7.43 13.59 9.16
C ALA A 19 7.11 14.55 8.00
N VAL A 20 7.28 14.09 6.76
CA VAL A 20 6.92 14.86 5.56
C VAL A 20 5.43 15.21 5.55
N LEU A 21 4.54 14.27 5.84
CA LEU A 21 3.09 14.51 5.86
C LEU A 21 2.68 15.48 6.97
N ILE A 22 3.25 15.35 8.17
CA ILE A 22 3.00 16.28 9.29
C ILE A 22 3.48 17.69 8.90
N TYR A 23 4.68 17.81 8.32
CA TYR A 23 5.21 19.08 7.85
C TYR A 23 4.26 19.74 6.84
N ILE A 24 3.81 18.99 5.82
CA ILE A 24 2.90 19.51 4.81
C ILE A 24 1.58 19.97 5.46
N ALA A 25 1.03 19.19 6.38
CA ALA A 25 -0.23 19.53 7.05
C ALA A 25 -0.12 20.79 7.92
N CYS A 26 1.04 21.03 8.54
CA CYS A 26 1.28 22.21 9.38
C CYS A 26 1.70 23.45 8.59
N ALA A 27 2.55 23.29 7.57
CA ALA A 27 3.19 24.40 6.87
C ALA A 27 2.30 25.05 5.80
N PHE A 28 1.33 24.30 5.26
CA PHE A 28 0.48 24.79 4.16
C PHE A 28 -0.98 24.96 4.61
N PRO A 29 -1.45 26.22 4.78
CA PRO A 29 -2.82 26.51 5.24
C PRO A 29 -3.95 25.96 4.34
N ARG A 30 -3.62 25.52 3.12
CA ARG A 30 -4.58 24.90 2.19
C ARG A 30 -4.94 23.46 2.56
N VAL A 31 -4.20 22.82 3.48
CA VAL A 31 -4.52 21.48 3.95
C VAL A 31 -5.67 21.56 4.95
N ALA A 32 -6.77 20.86 4.67
CA ALA A 32 -7.94 20.91 5.53
C ALA A 32 -7.66 20.35 6.93
N SER A 33 -8.11 21.05 7.97
CA SER A 33 -7.81 20.75 9.37
C SER A 33 -8.30 19.38 9.85
N HIS A 34 -9.28 18.77 9.16
CA HIS A 34 -9.75 17.44 9.53
C HIS A 34 -8.70 16.34 9.28
N TRP A 35 -7.70 16.56 8.42
CA TRP A 35 -6.59 15.63 8.19
C TRP A 35 -5.56 15.63 9.31
N TYR A 36 -5.29 16.80 9.91
CA TYR A 36 -4.36 16.95 11.02
C TYR A 36 -4.83 18.06 11.99
N PRO A 37 -5.83 17.77 12.85
CA PRO A 37 -6.50 18.78 13.67
C PRO A 37 -5.56 19.42 14.68
N ASP A 38 -5.81 20.67 15.10
CA ASP A 38 -5.03 21.34 16.16
C ASP A 38 -5.30 20.80 17.58
N ASP A 39 -6.41 20.09 17.76
CA ASP A 39 -6.76 19.46 19.04
C ASP A 39 -5.70 18.42 19.45
N ILE A 40 -5.09 18.63 20.61
CA ILE A 40 -3.95 17.83 21.07
C ILE A 40 -4.31 16.37 21.33
N TYR A 41 -5.54 16.07 21.77
CA TYR A 41 -5.98 14.70 22.01
C TYR A 41 -6.17 13.94 20.69
N LYS A 42 -6.69 14.61 19.66
CA LYS A 42 -6.79 14.04 18.30
C LYS A 42 -5.40 13.84 17.69
N ARG A 43 -4.47 14.79 17.83
CA ARG A 43 -3.08 14.63 17.35
C ARG A 43 -2.38 13.47 18.03
N ALA A 44 -2.51 13.33 19.35
CA ALA A 44 -1.91 12.23 20.09
C ALA A 44 -2.38 10.86 19.54
N LYS A 45 -3.68 10.72 19.22
CA LYS A 45 -4.20 9.51 18.58
C LYS A 45 -3.62 9.29 17.19
N ILE A 46 -3.54 10.33 16.36
CA ILE A 46 -2.91 10.25 15.03
C ILE A 46 -1.46 9.78 15.14
N HIS A 47 -0.65 10.42 15.99
CA HIS A 47 0.75 10.03 16.20
C HIS A 47 0.87 8.58 16.67
N SER A 48 0.03 8.15 17.62
CA SER A 48 0.05 6.76 18.10
C SER A 48 -0.17 5.75 16.97
N VAL A 49 -1.05 6.06 16.01
CA VAL A 49 -1.32 5.20 14.86
C VAL A 49 -0.20 5.28 13.82
N LEU A 50 0.35 6.47 13.55
CA LEU A 50 1.48 6.63 12.62
C LEU A 50 2.70 5.84 13.12
N ASP A 51 3.04 5.93 14.40
CA ASP A 51 4.17 5.22 14.98
C ASP A 51 3.96 3.70 15.00
N TRP A 52 2.76 3.25 15.39
CA TRP A 52 2.39 1.84 15.33
C TRP A 52 2.42 1.33 13.88
N HIS A 53 1.87 2.06 12.92
CA HIS A 53 1.86 1.70 11.51
C HIS A 53 3.28 1.43 10.98
N HIS A 54 4.26 2.25 11.38
CA HIS A 54 5.64 2.13 10.90
C HIS A 54 6.31 0.79 11.28
N SER A 55 5.95 0.24 12.44
CA SER A 55 6.57 -0.97 12.99
C SER A 55 5.74 -2.24 12.75
N PHE A 56 4.43 -2.10 12.53
CA PHE A 56 3.51 -3.22 12.41
C PHE A 56 2.94 -3.33 10.99
N LEU A 57 1.85 -2.61 10.71
CA LEU A 57 1.08 -2.78 9.48
C LEU A 57 1.94 -2.57 8.21
N ARG A 58 2.82 -1.56 8.19
CA ARG A 58 3.70 -1.30 7.05
C ARG A 58 4.66 -2.46 6.77
N ARG A 59 5.27 -3.01 7.81
CA ARG A 59 6.24 -4.12 7.67
C ARG A 59 5.55 -5.38 7.17
N GLY A 60 4.38 -5.71 7.70
CA GLY A 60 3.57 -6.84 7.23
C GLY A 60 3.11 -6.67 5.78
N ALA A 61 2.57 -5.50 5.43
CA ALA A 61 2.12 -5.20 4.08
C ALA A 61 3.28 -5.21 3.06
N ALA A 62 4.45 -4.67 3.41
CA ALA A 62 5.63 -4.70 2.56
C ALA A 62 6.09 -6.14 2.27
N GLY A 63 6.05 -7.02 3.27
CA GLY A 63 6.33 -8.45 3.09
C GLY A 63 5.34 -9.12 2.12
N LEU A 64 4.05 -8.79 2.24
CA LEU A 64 3.04 -9.28 1.29
C LEU A 64 3.34 -8.79 -0.13
N VAL A 65 3.51 -7.48 -0.34
CA VAL A 65 3.81 -6.90 -1.66
C VAL A 65 5.08 -7.50 -2.27
N PHE A 66 6.15 -7.62 -1.49
CA PHE A 66 7.39 -8.20 -1.96
C PHE A 66 7.21 -9.66 -2.41
N ASN A 67 6.63 -10.51 -1.57
CA ASN A 67 6.45 -11.94 -1.86
C ASN A 67 5.48 -12.21 -3.01
N THR A 68 4.52 -11.32 -3.21
CA THR A 68 3.41 -11.53 -4.13
C THR A 68 3.61 -10.85 -5.48
N LEU A 69 4.29 -9.69 -5.53
CA LEU A 69 4.49 -8.91 -6.75
C LEU A 69 5.96 -8.85 -7.20
N LEU A 70 6.90 -8.54 -6.29
CA LEU A 70 8.29 -8.27 -6.69
C LEU A 70 9.17 -9.52 -6.79
N ALA A 71 8.99 -10.48 -5.88
CA ALA A 71 9.69 -11.77 -5.89
C ALA A 71 9.44 -12.58 -7.18
N PRO A 72 8.19 -12.76 -7.66
CA PRO A 72 7.93 -13.45 -8.93
C PRO A 72 8.61 -12.81 -10.15
N LEU A 73 8.68 -11.48 -10.21
CA LEU A 73 9.33 -10.76 -11.32
C LEU A 73 10.84 -11.07 -11.39
N ASN A 74 11.45 -11.46 -10.26
CA ASN A 74 12.86 -11.82 -10.17
C ASN A 74 13.11 -13.35 -10.20
N GLY A 75 12.11 -14.14 -10.63
CA GLY A 75 12.25 -15.59 -10.75
C GLY A 75 12.23 -16.35 -9.41
N ILE A 76 12.07 -15.65 -8.28
CA ILE A 76 11.86 -16.26 -6.97
C ILE A 76 10.41 -16.76 -6.93
N ARG A 77 10.21 -18.02 -6.51
CA ARG A 77 8.89 -18.64 -6.48
C ARG A 77 7.93 -17.81 -5.62
N SER A 78 7.01 -17.15 -6.29
CA SER A 78 5.88 -16.45 -5.69
C SER A 78 5.02 -17.40 -4.88
N TYR A 79 4.59 -16.95 -3.72
CA TYR A 79 3.57 -17.67 -2.97
C TYR A 79 2.18 -17.41 -3.58
N PRO A 80 1.28 -18.41 -3.64
CA PRO A 80 -0.02 -18.33 -4.32
C PRO A 80 -1.00 -17.22 -3.88
N GLN A 81 -0.68 -16.41 -2.87
CA GLN A 81 -1.63 -15.53 -2.17
C GLN A 81 -1.60 -14.06 -2.60
N LEU A 82 -1.39 -13.76 -3.89
CA LEU A 82 -1.96 -12.54 -4.48
C LEU A 82 -3.48 -12.70 -4.43
N LEU A 83 -4.08 -12.42 -3.27
CA LEU A 83 -5.47 -12.70 -2.96
C LEU A 83 -6.34 -12.38 -4.18
N SER A 84 -7.01 -13.40 -4.72
CA SER A 84 -8.07 -13.17 -5.70
C SER A 84 -9.11 -12.24 -5.06
N GLU A 85 -10.00 -11.60 -5.84
CA GLU A 85 -11.13 -10.87 -5.22
C GLU A 85 -11.87 -11.74 -4.21
N LYS A 86 -12.00 -13.03 -4.51
CA LYS A 86 -12.54 -14.05 -3.61
C LYS A 86 -11.76 -14.20 -2.30
N ASP A 87 -10.43 -14.23 -2.34
CA ASP A 87 -9.64 -14.34 -1.10
C ASP A 87 -9.57 -13.02 -0.34
N ARG A 88 -9.57 -11.88 -1.06
CA ARG A 88 -9.67 -10.55 -0.46
C ARG A 88 -10.98 -10.43 0.30
N ASP A 89 -12.09 -10.81 -0.32
CA ASP A 89 -13.40 -10.81 0.32
C ASP A 89 -13.46 -11.82 1.46
N ARG A 90 -12.92 -13.03 1.31
CA ARG A 90 -12.85 -14.01 2.41
C ARG A 90 -12.13 -13.45 3.65
N ILE A 91 -11.07 -12.65 3.46
CA ILE A 91 -10.28 -12.09 4.56
C ILE A 91 -10.89 -10.81 5.13
N LEU A 92 -11.37 -9.91 4.26
CA LEU A 92 -11.81 -8.57 4.68
C LEU A 92 -13.31 -8.50 5.00
N SER A 93 -14.16 -9.36 4.41
CA SER A 93 -15.62 -9.29 4.62
C SER A 93 -16.07 -9.37 6.09
N PRO A 94 -15.41 -10.10 7.01
CA PRO A 94 -15.81 -10.08 8.41
C PRO A 94 -15.54 -8.73 9.10
N TYR A 95 -14.65 -7.90 8.53
CA TYR A 95 -14.18 -6.64 9.12
C TYR A 95 -14.80 -5.43 8.41
N VAL A 96 -16.12 -5.28 8.53
CA VAL A 96 -16.91 -4.24 7.85
C VAL A 96 -16.34 -2.83 8.04
N LYS A 97 -15.82 -2.49 9.22
CA LYS A 97 -15.19 -1.19 9.49
C LYS A 97 -13.91 -0.97 8.67
N VAL A 98 -13.12 -2.03 8.47
CA VAL A 98 -11.89 -1.98 7.67
C VAL A 98 -12.25 -1.83 6.20
N VAL A 99 -13.23 -2.59 5.71
CA VAL A 99 -13.72 -2.47 4.33
C VAL A 99 -14.22 -1.05 4.06
N LYS A 100 -15.07 -0.51 4.94
CA LYS A 100 -15.55 0.87 4.85
C LYS A 100 -14.38 1.86 4.85
N TRP A 101 -13.43 1.72 5.76
CA TRP A 101 -12.26 2.59 5.83
C TRP A 101 -11.42 2.57 4.53
N VAL A 102 -11.25 1.40 3.90
CA VAL A 102 -10.56 1.29 2.61
C VAL A 102 -11.31 2.06 1.52
N GLU A 103 -12.63 1.91 1.42
CA GLU A 103 -13.44 2.62 0.43
C GLU A 103 -13.48 4.14 0.68
N ASP A 104 -13.65 4.55 1.94
CA ASP A 104 -13.60 5.96 2.34
C ASP A 104 -12.22 6.56 1.98
N THR A 105 -11.12 5.81 2.16
CA THR A 105 -9.75 6.23 1.80
C THR A 105 -9.59 6.39 0.28
N LYS A 106 -10.06 5.41 -0.50
CA LYS A 106 -10.03 5.49 -1.97
C LYS A 106 -10.77 6.71 -2.50
N SER A 107 -11.97 6.94 -1.96
CA SER A 107 -12.81 8.08 -2.31
C SER A 107 -12.11 9.40 -1.96
N ALA A 108 -11.56 9.51 -0.76
CA ALA A 108 -10.93 10.73 -0.28
C ALA A 108 -9.65 11.12 -1.04
N ILE A 109 -8.93 10.15 -1.61
CA ILE A 109 -7.70 10.41 -2.38
C ILE A 109 -7.90 10.23 -3.90
N SER A 110 -9.16 10.16 -4.35
CA SER A 110 -9.51 10.13 -5.77
C SER A 110 -9.20 11.47 -6.46
N PRO A 111 -8.67 11.49 -7.69
CA PRO A 111 -8.40 10.34 -8.57
C PRO A 111 -7.03 9.68 -8.33
N HIS A 112 -6.17 10.27 -7.50
CA HIS A 112 -4.78 9.85 -7.33
C HIS A 112 -4.62 8.43 -6.76
N PHE A 113 -5.62 7.91 -6.02
CA PHE A 113 -5.63 6.50 -5.62
C PHE A 113 -5.43 5.59 -6.84
N GLU A 114 -6.25 5.78 -7.87
CA GLU A 114 -6.29 4.92 -9.05
C GLU A 114 -5.07 5.15 -9.95
N GLU A 115 -4.61 6.40 -10.06
CA GLU A 115 -3.39 6.72 -10.82
C GLU A 115 -2.17 5.97 -10.27
N VAL A 116 -1.96 6.02 -8.95
CA VAL A 116 -0.82 5.37 -8.29
C VAL A 116 -0.96 3.84 -8.28
N HIS A 117 -2.17 3.32 -8.01
CA HIS A 117 -2.39 1.88 -7.92
C HIS A 117 -2.58 1.21 -9.29
N GLY A 118 -2.88 1.94 -10.36
CA GLY A 118 -3.08 1.39 -11.71
C GLY A 118 -1.85 0.64 -12.23
N VAL A 119 -0.65 1.18 -12.02
CA VAL A 119 0.62 0.51 -12.38
C VAL A 119 0.79 -0.82 -11.64
N LEU A 120 0.37 -0.85 -10.37
CA LEU A 120 0.43 -2.04 -9.53
C LEU A 120 -0.54 -3.12 -10.03
N PHE A 121 -1.77 -2.74 -10.35
CA PHE A 121 -2.80 -3.65 -10.85
C PHE A 121 -2.46 -4.24 -12.21
N GLU A 122 -1.92 -3.44 -13.13
CA GLU A 122 -1.43 -3.92 -14.42
C GLU A 122 -0.27 -4.92 -14.26
N SER A 123 0.68 -4.62 -13.37
CA SER A 123 1.78 -5.54 -13.05
C SER A 123 1.27 -6.85 -12.45
N GLN A 124 0.30 -6.78 -11.54
CA GLN A 124 -0.35 -7.95 -10.93
C GLN A 124 -1.02 -8.84 -11.98
N LYS A 125 -1.75 -8.25 -12.94
CA LYS A 125 -2.42 -8.98 -14.03
C LYS A 125 -1.42 -9.74 -14.88
N ARG A 126 -0.35 -9.08 -15.32
CA ARG A 126 0.74 -9.68 -16.12
C ARG A 126 1.39 -10.86 -15.40
N ILE A 127 1.66 -10.73 -14.09
CA ILE A 127 2.25 -11.80 -13.29
C ILE A 127 1.32 -13.03 -13.24
N ARG A 128 0.02 -12.83 -13.03
CA ARG A 128 -0.98 -13.92 -13.00
C ARG A 128 -1.06 -14.66 -14.33
N GLU A 129 -1.08 -13.95 -15.45
CA GLU A 129 -1.10 -14.53 -16.81
C GLU A 129 0.15 -15.38 -17.09
N GLN A 130 1.33 -14.87 -16.72
CA GLN A 130 2.60 -15.59 -16.85
C GLN A 130 2.61 -16.87 -16.01
N MET A 131 2.10 -16.83 -14.77
CA MET A 131 2.01 -18.00 -13.90
C MET A 131 1.04 -19.06 -14.45
N ALA A 132 -0.14 -18.65 -14.93
CA ALA A 132 -1.11 -19.56 -15.53
C ALA A 132 -0.53 -20.27 -16.76
N THR A 133 0.20 -19.53 -17.61
CA THR A 133 0.88 -20.06 -18.79
C THR A 133 1.96 -21.09 -18.44
N LYS A 134 2.80 -20.79 -17.44
CA LYS A 134 3.84 -21.73 -16.95
C LYS A 134 3.23 -23.01 -16.37
N SER A 135 2.15 -22.89 -15.58
CA SER A 135 1.47 -24.05 -14.99
C SER A 135 0.91 -25.00 -16.06
N ARG A 136 0.24 -24.46 -17.09
CA ARG A 136 -0.27 -25.24 -18.23
C ARG A 136 0.83 -25.97 -18.99
N LYS A 137 1.96 -25.30 -19.26
CA LYS A 137 3.12 -25.92 -19.93
C LYS A 137 3.70 -27.08 -19.12
N ASN A 138 3.84 -26.92 -17.80
CA ASN A 138 4.34 -27.98 -16.93
C ASN A 138 3.38 -29.17 -16.85
N GLN A 139 2.08 -28.93 -16.82
CA GLN A 139 1.06 -29.99 -16.79
C GLN A 139 1.01 -30.77 -18.12
N ALA A 140 1.17 -30.11 -19.26
CA ALA A 140 1.28 -30.78 -20.56
C ALA A 140 2.53 -31.65 -20.66
N ARG A 141 3.67 -31.16 -20.14
CA ARG A 141 4.95 -31.88 -20.15
C ARG A 141 4.99 -33.08 -19.20
N SER A 142 4.15 -33.10 -18.17
CA SER A 142 3.99 -34.22 -17.23
C SER A 142 3.07 -35.33 -17.74
N LYS A 143 2.31 -35.08 -18.82
CA LYS A 143 1.36 -36.02 -19.42
C LYS A 143 1.89 -36.68 -20.71
N MET A 144 3.07 -36.27 -21.17
CA MET A 144 3.88 -36.95 -22.18
C MET A 144 4.90 -37.82 -21.47
#